data_AF-A0A4R5DD59-F1
#
_entry.id   AF-A0A4R5DD59-F1
#
_cell.length_a   1.000
_cell.length_b   1.000
_cell.length_c   1.000
_cell.angle_alpha   90.00
_cell.angle_beta   90.00
_cell.angle_gamma   90.00
#
_symmetry.space_group_name_H-M   'P 1'
#
loop_
_entity.id
_entity.type
_entity.pdbx_description
1 polymer ?
#
loop_
_entity_poly.entity_id
_entity_poly.type
_entity_poly.pdbx_seq_one_letter_code
_entity_poly.pdbx_strand_id
1 'polypeptide(L)'
;MIFLGLIKANDPTSLIDPVDFRTVDELYEYLLKALDSHNFSLSVPVTKELLEDGLKMEKPLIINFAGSTVSFMLGEKEVIYSNTSRFVNTGLELSDAFTKL
;
A
#
# COMPACT_ATOMS: atom_id res chain seq x y z
N MET A 1 8.50 2.93 11.71
CA MET A 1 7.79 1.69 11.30
C MET A 1 6.82 2.09 10.21
N ILE A 2 6.95 1.48 9.04
CA ILE A 2 6.23 1.84 7.82
C ILE A 2 5.07 0.87 7.67
N PHE A 3 3.89 1.38 7.33
CA PHE A 3 2.69 0.60 7.12
C PHE A 3 2.34 0.64 5.63
N LEU A 4 1.96 -0.51 5.09
CA LEU A 4 1.35 -0.66 3.77
C LEU A 4 0.05 -1.42 3.96
N GLY A 5 -1.02 -1.00 3.30
CA GLY A 5 -2.24 -1.79 3.20
C GLY A 5 -3.05 -1.40 1.98
N LEU A 6 -4.08 -2.20 1.72
CA LEU A 6 -5.04 -1.90 0.66
C LEU A 6 -6.09 -0.92 1.17
N ILE A 7 -6.53 -0.04 0.28
CA ILE A 7 -7.68 0.84 0.49
C ILE A 7 -8.62 0.71 -0.71
N LYS A 8 -9.89 1.07 -0.52
CA LYS A 8 -10.78 1.36 -1.64
C LYS A 8 -10.45 2.76 -2.16
N ALA A 9 -10.22 2.91 -3.45
CA ALA A 9 -9.88 4.20 -4.06
C ALA A 9 -10.94 5.27 -3.78
N ASN A 10 -12.22 4.86 -3.70
CA ASN A 10 -13.35 5.76 -3.44
C ASN A 10 -13.67 5.96 -1.94
N ASP A 11 -13.01 5.21 -1.05
CA ASP A 11 -13.18 5.33 0.40
C ASP A 11 -11.87 4.93 1.10
N PRO A 12 -10.91 5.87 1.22
CA PRO A 12 -9.58 5.61 1.77
C PRO A 12 -9.56 5.54 3.31
N THR A 13 -10.71 5.44 3.97
CA THR A 13 -10.80 5.52 5.44
C THR A 13 -10.53 4.19 6.14
N SER A 14 -10.48 3.09 5.40
CA SER A 14 -10.27 1.74 5.92
C SER A 14 -9.02 1.13 5.32
N LEU A 15 -8.05 0.78 6.18
CA LEU A 15 -6.84 0.07 5.76
C LEU A 15 -7.05 -1.42 5.92
N ILE A 16 -6.90 -2.15 4.81
CA ILE A 16 -7.15 -3.58 4.69
C ILE A 16 -5.80 -4.30 4.68
N ASP A 17 -5.69 -5.34 5.50
CA ASP A 17 -4.53 -6.22 5.65
C ASP A 17 -3.20 -5.44 5.75
N PRO A 18 -3.07 -4.57 6.78
CA PRO A 18 -1.87 -3.78 6.97
C PRO A 18 -0.67 -4.69 7.26
N VAL A 19 0.42 -4.44 6.55
CA VAL A 19 1.73 -5.07 6.72
C VAL A 19 2.72 -4.01 7.20
N ASP A 20 3.52 -4.36 8.21
CA ASP A 20 4.56 -3.49 8.75
C ASP A 20 5.94 -3.81 8.18
N PHE A 21 6.69 -2.75 7.89
CA PHE A 21 8.06 -2.79 7.40
C PHE A 21 8.96 -1.94 8.29
N ARG A 22 10.20 -2.39 8.47
CA ARG A 22 11.20 -1.69 9.29
C ARG A 22 12.00 -0.69 8.45
N THR A 23 12.19 -1.00 7.17
CA THR A 23 13.00 -0.18 6.25
C THR A 23 12.28 0.05 4.92
N VAL A 24 12.69 1.08 4.18
CA VAL A 24 12.19 1.33 2.82
C VAL A 24 12.61 0.23 1.85
N ASP A 25 13.79 -0.37 2.07
CA ASP A 25 14.27 -1.50 1.28
C ASP A 25 13.35 -2.72 1.39
N GLU A 26 12.95 -3.09 2.61
CA GLU A 26 12.00 -4.20 2.83
C GLU A 26 10.66 -3.94 2.13
N LEU A 27 10.14 -2.70 2.23
CA LEU A 27 8.91 -2.29 1.56
C LEU A 27 9.05 -2.38 0.02
N TYR A 28 10.16 -1.89 -0.52
CA TYR A 28 10.40 -1.87 -1.96
C TYR A 28 10.51 -3.28 -2.53
N GLU A 29 11.27 -4.17 -1.88
CA GLU A 29 11.36 -5.59 -2.28
C GLU A 29 10.00 -6.29 -2.23
N TYR A 30 9.20 -6.00 -1.20
CA TYR A 30 7.86 -6.55 -1.06
C TYR A 30 6.95 -6.12 -2.22
N LEU A 31 6.95 -4.82 -2.54
CA LEU A 31 6.15 -4.27 -3.64
C LEU A 31 6.56 -4.86 -4.99
N LEU A 32 7.87 -5.00 -5.27
CA LEU A 32 8.32 -5.64 -6.51
C LEU A 32 7.79 -7.07 -6.64
N LYS A 33 7.90 -7.89 -5.59
CA LYS A 33 7.39 -9.28 -5.59
C LYS A 33 5.86 -9.33 -5.77
N ALA A 34 5.13 -8.45 -5.09
CA ALA A 34 3.67 -8.40 -5.17
C ALA A 34 3.19 -7.97 -6.57
N LEU A 35 3.89 -7.03 -7.21
CA LEU A 35 3.55 -6.51 -8.53
C LEU A 35 3.95 -7.48 -9.65
N ASP A 36 5.14 -8.10 -9.56
CA ASP A 36 5.64 -9.08 -10.54
C ASP A 36 4.76 -10.34 -10.62
N SER A 37 4.23 -10.78 -9.48
CA SER A 37 3.38 -11.98 -9.42
C SER A 37 2.03 -11.82 -10.12
N HIS A 38 1.57 -10.59 -10.38
CA HIS A 38 0.20 -10.33 -10.83
C HIS A 38 0.10 -9.45 -12.08
N ASN A 39 1.23 -9.11 -12.72
CA ASN A 39 1.27 -8.32 -13.95
C ASN A 39 0.46 -7.00 -13.85
N PHE A 40 0.46 -6.38 -12.66
CA PHE A 40 -0.30 -5.15 -12.43
C PHE A 40 0.30 -4.01 -13.23
N SER A 41 -0.50 -3.42 -14.11
CA SER A 41 -0.17 -2.14 -14.72
C SER A 41 -0.36 -1.05 -13.67
N LEU A 42 0.74 -0.50 -13.17
CA LEU A 42 0.70 0.67 -12.30
C LEU A 42 0.49 1.93 -13.12
N SER A 43 -0.26 2.88 -12.56
CA SER A 43 -0.41 4.21 -13.16
C SER A 43 0.92 4.97 -13.15
N VAL A 44 1.76 4.71 -12.14
CA VAL A 44 3.09 5.28 -11.95
C VAL A 44 4.03 4.17 -11.48
N PRO A 45 5.22 3.98 -12.09
CA PRO A 45 6.19 3.00 -11.61
C PRO A 45 6.59 3.29 -10.16
N VAL A 46 6.57 2.26 -9.32
CA VAL A 46 7.08 2.37 -7.95
C VAL A 46 8.60 2.32 -7.99
N THR A 47 9.25 3.40 -7.56
CA THR A 47 10.70 3.47 -7.38
C THR A 47 11.04 3.63 -5.90
N LYS A 48 12.26 3.26 -5.51
CA LYS A 48 12.73 3.47 -4.13
C LYS A 48 12.70 4.95 -3.75
N GLU A 49 13.11 5.84 -4.65
CA GLU A 49 13.06 7.29 -4.46
C GLU A 49 11.64 7.81 -4.19
N LEU A 50 10.63 7.32 -4.93
CA LEU A 50 9.23 7.66 -4.70
C LEU A 50 8.77 7.27 -3.29
N LEU A 51 9.18 6.09 -2.81
CA LEU A 51 8.85 5.62 -1.47
C LEU A 51 9.56 6.46 -0.40
N GLU A 52 10.85 6.74 -0.57
CA GLU A 52 11.63 7.57 0.36
C GLU A 52 11.05 8.97 0.48
N ASP A 53 10.68 9.60 -0.63
CA ASP A 53 10.11 10.95 -0.62
C ASP A 53 8.67 10.95 -0.12
N GLY A 54 7.86 9.95 -0.49
CA GLY A 54 6.51 9.79 0.00
C GLY A 54 6.44 9.61 1.51
N LEU A 55 7.41 8.89 2.10
CA LEU A 55 7.49 8.66 3.55
C LEU A 55 7.93 9.89 4.35
N LYS A 56 8.60 10.87 3.72
CA LYS A 56 8.94 12.15 4.37
C LYS A 56 7.72 13.10 4.44
N MET A 57 6.61 12.77 3.79
CA MET A 57 5.42 13.62 3.79
C MET A 57 4.56 13.36 5.04
N GLU A 58 3.91 14.41 5.56
CA GLU A 58 2.92 14.31 6.64
C GLU A 58 1.56 13.74 6.18
N LYS A 59 1.55 13.00 5.06
CA LYS A 59 0.35 12.45 4.44
C LYS A 59 0.66 11.10 3.78
N PRO A 60 -0.29 10.16 3.77
CA PRO A 60 -0.06 8.84 3.17
C PRO A 60 0.27 8.96 1.68
N LEU A 61 1.23 8.17 1.21
CA LEU A 61 1.45 7.95 -0.21
C LEU A 61 0.43 6.93 -0.71
N ILE A 62 -0.29 7.28 -1.77
CA ILE A 62 -1.27 6.41 -2.42
C ILE A 62 -0.72 5.94 -3.77
N ILE A 63 -0.65 4.63 -3.97
CA ILE A 63 -0.25 4.01 -5.23
C ILE A 63 -1.49 3.37 -5.84
N ASN A 64 -1.95 3.92 -6.97
CA ASN A 64 -3.11 3.41 -7.68
C ASN A 64 -2.71 2.31 -8.68
N PHE A 65 -3.50 1.24 -8.75
CA PHE A 65 -3.41 0.27 -9.83
C PHE A 65 -4.29 0.71 -11.00
N ALA A 66 -3.79 0.63 -12.23
CA ALA A 66 -4.54 1.05 -13.40
C ALA A 66 -5.78 0.17 -13.59
N GLY A 67 -6.95 0.82 -13.72
CA GLY A 67 -8.23 0.13 -13.92
C GLY A 67 -8.81 -0.57 -12.67
N SER A 68 -8.20 -0.38 -11.49
CA SER A 68 -8.67 -1.01 -10.25
C SER A 68 -9.46 -0.05 -9.36
N THR A 69 -10.34 -0.61 -8.54
CA THR A 69 -11.08 0.12 -7.49
C THR A 69 -10.36 0.14 -6.15
N VAL A 70 -9.21 -0.53 -6.07
CA VAL A 70 -8.33 -0.54 -4.89
C VAL A 70 -7.01 0.17 -5.19
N SER A 71 -6.36 0.63 -4.13
CA SER A 71 -5.05 1.26 -4.18
C SER A 71 -4.24 0.81 -2.96
N PHE A 72 -2.91 0.91 -3.05
CA PHE A 72 -2.10 0.86 -1.85
C PHE A 72 -2.11 2.21 -1.15
N MET A 73 -2.20 2.17 0.18
CA MET A 73 -1.89 3.30 1.05
C MET A 73 -0.65 2.91 1.87
N LEU A 74 0.36 3.78 1.85
CA LEU A 74 1.57 3.59 2.65
C LEU A 74 2.00 4.87 3.35
N GLY A 75 2.66 4.71 4.49
CA GLY A 75 3.09 5.83 5.31
C GLY A 75 3.74 5.37 6.60
N GLU A 76 4.30 6.30 7.36
CA GLU A 76 4.66 6.01 8.74
C GLU A 76 3.40 5.67 9.56
N LYS A 77 3.57 4.84 10.58
CA LYS A 77 2.47 4.39 11.46
C LYS A 77 1.58 5.56 11.93
N GLU A 78 2.18 6.65 12.39
CA GLU A 78 1.43 7.80 12.91
C GLU A 78 0.62 8.52 11.83
N VAL A 79 1.21 8.66 10.63
CA VAL A 79 0.55 9.23 9.44
C VAL A 79 -0.64 8.36 9.03
N ILE A 80 -0.46 7.04 8.97
CA ILE A 80 -1.53 6.10 8.63
C ILE A 80 -2.66 6.13 9.65
N TYR A 81 -2.35 6.10 10.95
CA TYR A 81 -3.37 6.12 12.01
C TYR A 81 -4.14 7.44 12.06
N SER A 82 -3.52 8.54 11.64
CA SER A 82 -4.19 9.85 11.56
C SER A 82 -5.11 9.98 10.34
N ASN A 83 -4.92 9.14 9.32
CA ASN A 83 -5.66 9.21 8.04
C ASN A 83 -6.62 8.03 7.82
N THR A 84 -6.62 7.04 8.72
CA THR A 84 -7.49 5.86 8.64
C THR A 84 -8.30 5.74 9.93
N SER A 85 -9.57 5.39 9.79
CA SER A 85 -10.52 5.27 10.91
C SER A 85 -10.75 3.81 11.32
N ARG A 86 -10.39 2.87 10.43
CA ARG A 86 -10.60 1.44 10.63
C ARG A 86 -9.44 0.65 10.04
N PHE A 87 -9.08 -0.41 10.75
CA PHE A 87 -8.14 -1.43 10.28
C PHE A 87 -8.91 -2.74 10.16
N VAL A 88 -8.88 -3.34 8.97
CA VAL A 88 -9.58 -4.59 8.67
C VAL A 88 -8.52 -5.62 8.35
N ASN A 89 -8.49 -6.72 9.12
CA ASN A 89 -7.68 -7.87 8.77
C ASN A 89 -8.64 -8.94 8.24
N THR A 90 -8.55 -9.21 6.94
CA THR A 90 -9.41 -10.19 6.27
C THR A 90 -8.73 -11.55 6.14
N GLY A 91 -7.46 -11.65 6.55
CA GLY A 91 -6.64 -12.84 6.35
C GLY A 91 -6.31 -13.11 4.88
N LEU A 92 -6.53 -12.12 4.00
CA LEU A 92 -5.96 -12.15 2.67
C LEU A 92 -4.47 -11.86 2.83
N GLU A 93 -3.63 -12.84 2.52
CA GLU A 93 -2.28 -12.47 2.10
C GLU A 93 -2.46 -11.53 0.91
N LEU A 94 -1.71 -10.43 0.81
CA LEU A 94 -1.94 -9.45 -0.27
C LEU A 94 -1.91 -10.14 -1.66
N SER A 95 -1.16 -11.24 -1.82
CA SER A 95 -1.25 -12.15 -2.97
C SER A 95 -2.64 -12.73 -3.25
N ASP A 96 -3.39 -13.11 -2.21
CA ASP A 96 -4.75 -13.66 -2.33
C ASP A 96 -5.79 -12.56 -2.57
N ALA A 97 -5.58 -11.35 -2.03
CA ALA A 97 -6.47 -10.21 -2.23
C ALA A 97 -6.62 -9.84 -3.71
N PHE A 98 -5.55 -10.07 -4.48
CA PHE A 98 -5.49 -9.81 -5.92
C PHE A 98 -6.09 -10.92 -6.80
N THR A 99 -6.39 -12.10 -6.23
CA THR A 99 -7.02 -13.21 -6.98
C THR A 99 -8.56 -13.12 -7.01
N LYS A 100 -9.16 -12.31 -6.12
CA LYS A 100 -10.61 -12.18 -5.96
C LYS A 100 -11.20 -10.86 -6.50
N LEU A 101 -10.37 -9.99 -7.08
CA LEU A 101 -10.75 -8.74 -7.75
C LEU A 101 -10.79 -8.92 -9.26
#